data_AF-A0A936UAX2-F1
#
_entry.id   AF-A0A936UAX2-F1
#
_cell.length_a   1.000
_cell.length_b   1.000
_cell.length_c   1.000
_cell.angle_alpha   90.00
_cell.angle_beta   90.00
_cell.angle_gamma   90.00
#
_symmetry.space_group_name_H-M   'P 1'
#
loop_
_entity.id
_entity.type
_entity.pdbx_description
1 polymer ?
#
loop_
_entity_poly.entity_id
_entity_poly.type
_entity_poly.pdbx_seq_one_letter_code
_entity_poly.pdbx_strand_id
1 'polypeptide(L)'
;MADLAESLKKLALPRRALNQTTDAVNAPFRKAEEYLEGTCIGLEARVPVCELMSYDSTVKNGSADDHIVQVGEHLSLSYTRIAGRFRLALEQWNTTLGGEEGDTQVLSEGKAWDQARAWKLAGIVALPRLVEEIVRKAEKLVNEADAAQSALTAVLADLSKIK
;
A
#
# COMPACT_ATOMS: atom_id res chain seq x y z
N MET A 1 40.73 18.92 -13.61
CA MET A 1 39.76 19.78 -12.88
C MET A 1 38.77 20.47 -13.81
N ALA A 2 39.18 21.03 -14.97
CA ALA A 2 38.27 21.69 -15.92
C ALA A 2 37.23 20.74 -16.57
N ASP A 3 37.66 19.53 -16.99
CA ASP A 3 36.77 18.52 -17.60
C ASP A 3 35.65 18.03 -16.67
N LEU A 4 35.94 17.93 -15.37
CA LEU A 4 34.97 17.51 -14.36
C LEU A 4 33.90 18.60 -14.15
N ALA A 5 34.31 19.87 -14.11
CA ALA A 5 33.39 20.99 -13.99
C ALA A 5 32.48 21.14 -15.22
N GLU A 6 33.00 20.87 -16.42
CA GLU A 6 32.22 20.88 -17.66
C GLU A 6 31.25 19.69 -17.74
N SER A 7 31.69 18.50 -17.33
CA SER A 7 30.83 17.31 -17.22
C SER A 7 29.71 17.51 -16.20
N LEU A 8 29.99 18.14 -15.05
CA LEU A 8 28.98 18.46 -14.04
C LEU A 8 27.96 19.50 -14.53
N LYS A 9 28.39 20.48 -15.35
CA LYS A 9 27.47 21.42 -16.01
C LYS A 9 26.56 20.71 -17.01
N LYS A 10 27.09 19.77 -17.80
CA LYS A 10 26.31 18.95 -18.73
C LYS A 10 25.27 18.08 -18.02
N LEU A 11 25.57 17.62 -16.80
CA LEU A 11 24.64 16.86 -15.96
C LEU A 11 23.59 17.72 -15.24
N ALA A 12 23.77 19.04 -15.15
CA ALA A 12 22.85 19.93 -14.44
C ALA A 12 21.47 20.02 -15.13
N LEU A 13 21.44 20.05 -16.47
CA LEU A 13 20.21 20.14 -17.26
C LEU A 13 19.37 18.85 -17.18
N PRO A 14 19.92 17.64 -17.44
CA PRO A 14 19.21 16.38 -17.23
C PRO A 14 18.76 16.20 -15.77
N ARG A 15 19.59 16.58 -14.80
CA ARG A 15 19.21 16.53 -13.38
C ARG A 15 18.01 17.41 -13.06
N ARG A 16 17.94 18.62 -13.61
CA ARG A 16 16.80 19.52 -13.42
C ARG A 16 15.54 18.94 -14.04
N ALA A 17 15.62 18.43 -15.27
CA ALA A 17 14.49 17.80 -15.94
C ALA A 17 13.99 16.57 -15.16
N LEU A 18 14.92 15.71 -14.70
CA LEU A 18 14.59 14.53 -13.90
C LEU A 18 13.91 14.88 -12.57
N ASN A 19 14.39 15.91 -11.87
CA ASN A 19 13.77 16.39 -10.65
C ASN A 19 12.35 16.92 -10.90
N GLN A 20 12.14 17.70 -11.95
CA GLN A 20 10.82 18.22 -12.33
C GLN A 20 9.84 17.09 -12.62
N THR A 21 10.25 16.07 -13.39
CA THR A 21 9.43 14.89 -13.65
C THR A 21 9.12 14.13 -12.36
N THR A 22 10.10 14.01 -11.47
CA THR A 22 9.92 13.34 -10.17
C THR A 22 8.93 14.10 -9.28
N ASP A 23 9.00 15.43 -9.25
CA ASP A 23 8.07 16.27 -8.48
C ASP A 23 6.65 16.21 -9.03
N ALA A 24 6.49 16.22 -10.36
CA ALA A 24 5.19 16.03 -11.00
C ALA A 24 4.56 14.68 -10.65
N VAL A 25 5.36 13.62 -10.57
CA VAL A 25 4.95 12.27 -10.13
C VAL A 25 4.57 12.23 -8.64
N ASN A 26 5.26 12.98 -7.79
CA ASN A 26 4.99 13.00 -6.35
C ASN A 26 3.77 13.87 -5.97
N ALA A 27 3.42 14.88 -6.78
CA ALA A 27 2.37 15.83 -6.44
C ALA A 27 0.98 15.18 -6.19
N PRO A 28 0.50 14.21 -7.00
CA PRO A 28 -0.76 13.51 -6.72
C PRO A 28 -0.75 12.74 -5.40
N PHE A 29 0.38 12.12 -5.04
CA PHE A 29 0.51 11.37 -3.79
C PHE A 29 0.45 12.27 -2.57
N ARG A 30 1.19 13.40 -2.58
CA ARG A 30 1.13 14.37 -1.48
C ARG A 30 -0.28 14.90 -1.28
N LYS A 31 -0.97 15.25 -2.39
CA LYS A 31 -2.36 15.71 -2.34
C LYS A 31 -3.31 14.63 -1.78
N ALA A 32 -3.10 13.37 -2.14
CA ALA A 32 -3.89 12.26 -1.61
C ALA A 32 -3.61 12.01 -0.12
N GLU A 33 -2.34 12.03 0.31
CA GLU A 33 -1.97 11.93 1.73
C GLU A 33 -2.56 13.07 2.55
N GLU A 34 -2.45 14.32 2.09
CA GLU A 34 -3.03 15.49 2.76
C GLU A 34 -4.56 15.37 2.89
N TYR A 35 -5.23 14.91 1.83
CA TYR A 35 -6.68 14.68 1.86
C TYR A 35 -7.05 13.59 2.87
N LEU A 36 -6.35 12.45 2.85
CA LEU A 36 -6.62 11.33 3.74
C LEU A 36 -6.30 11.67 5.21
N GLU A 37 -5.18 12.37 5.48
CA GLU A 37 -4.86 12.87 6.83
C GLU A 37 -5.96 13.81 7.33
N GLY A 38 -6.49 14.69 6.48
CA GLY A 38 -7.59 15.60 6.81
C GLY A 38 -8.90 14.92 7.19
N THR A 39 -9.13 13.68 6.74
CA THR A 39 -10.35 12.92 7.09
C THR A 39 -10.33 12.37 8.52
N CYS A 40 -9.15 12.28 9.17
CA CYS A 40 -8.96 11.63 10.47
C CYS A 40 -9.41 10.15 10.52
N ILE A 41 -9.61 9.51 9.36
CA ILE A 41 -10.05 8.12 9.26
C ILE A 41 -8.83 7.20 9.35
N GLY A 42 -8.76 6.41 10.43
CA GLY A 42 -7.66 5.48 10.70
C GLY A 42 -7.79 4.14 9.97
N LEU A 43 -8.00 4.16 8.65
CA LEU A 43 -8.21 2.97 7.83
C LEU A 43 -6.93 2.50 7.15
N GLU A 44 -6.70 1.20 7.15
CA GLU A 44 -5.68 0.56 6.34
C GLU A 44 -6.30 -0.02 5.06
N ALA A 45 -5.67 0.25 3.92
CA ALA A 45 -6.10 -0.27 2.62
C ALA A 45 -4.89 -0.63 1.77
N ARG A 46 -5.07 -1.59 0.88
CA ARG A 46 -4.03 -2.06 -0.02
C ARG A 46 -4.67 -2.47 -1.34
N VAL A 47 -4.00 -2.13 -2.43
CA VAL A 47 -4.36 -2.59 -3.77
C VAL A 47 -3.12 -3.12 -4.48
N PRO A 48 -3.23 -4.25 -5.21
CA PRO A 48 -2.13 -4.76 -6.02
C PRO A 48 -1.86 -3.81 -7.19
N VAL A 49 -0.57 -3.59 -7.46
CA VAL A 49 -0.07 -2.72 -8.52
C VAL A 49 0.34 -3.56 -9.72
N CYS A 50 1.26 -4.50 -9.51
CA CYS A 50 1.72 -5.43 -10.53
C CYS A 50 2.30 -6.69 -9.89
N GLU A 51 2.24 -7.79 -10.63
CA GLU A 51 2.96 -9.01 -10.30
C GLU A 51 4.42 -8.86 -10.73
N LEU A 52 5.34 -9.20 -9.84
CA LEU A 52 6.79 -9.17 -10.07
C LEU A 52 7.36 -10.55 -10.39
N MET A 53 6.54 -11.62 -10.32
CA MET A 53 6.82 -13.02 -10.69
C MET A 53 8.30 -13.43 -10.63
N SER A 54 8.71 -14.06 -9.52
CA SER A 54 10.00 -14.74 -9.41
C SER A 54 9.79 -16.23 -9.18
N TYR A 55 10.39 -17.08 -10.01
CA TYR A 55 10.46 -18.50 -9.70
C TYR A 55 11.60 -18.74 -8.71
N ASP A 56 11.28 -19.18 -7.50
CA ASP A 56 12.28 -19.62 -6.53
C ASP A 56 12.28 -21.15 -6.42
N SER A 57 13.27 -21.78 -7.05
CA SER A 57 13.47 -23.23 -7.00
C SER A 57 14.10 -23.72 -5.68
N THR A 58 14.43 -22.81 -4.76
CA THR A 58 15.11 -23.13 -3.50
C THR A 58 14.16 -23.28 -2.31
N VAL A 59 12.91 -22.80 -2.43
CA VAL A 59 11.87 -23.00 -1.41
C VAL A 59 11.31 -24.42 -1.53
N LYS A 60 11.76 -25.30 -0.64
CA LYS A 60 11.23 -26.67 -0.51
C LYS A 60 9.97 -26.63 0.34
N ASN A 61 8.83 -27.06 -0.20
CA ASN A 61 7.69 -27.42 0.64
C ASN A 61 8.10 -28.65 1.47
N GLY A 62 7.87 -28.64 2.78
CA GLY A 62 8.36 -29.67 3.72
C GLY A 62 7.80 -31.09 3.52
N SER A 63 7.18 -31.40 2.38
CA SER A 63 6.78 -32.73 1.95
C SER A 63 7.96 -33.48 1.32
N ALA A 64 7.95 -34.81 1.46
CA ALA A 64 9.01 -35.70 0.97
C ALA A 64 9.19 -35.71 -0.58
N ASP A 65 8.32 -35.03 -1.32
CA ASP A 65 8.47 -34.76 -2.74
C ASP A 65 8.96 -33.32 -2.96
N ASP A 66 10.14 -33.17 -3.56
CA ASP A 66 10.82 -31.92 -3.94
C ASP A 66 10.00 -31.14 -5.01
N HIS A 67 8.83 -30.64 -4.64
CA HIS A 67 8.06 -29.74 -5.48
C HIS A 67 8.61 -28.32 -5.35
N ILE A 68 8.96 -27.73 -6.50
CA ILE A 68 9.28 -26.30 -6.61
C ILE A 68 8.03 -25.51 -6.22
N VAL A 69 8.10 -24.72 -5.14
CA VAL A 69 7.02 -23.82 -4.75
C VAL A 69 7.05 -22.60 -5.65
N GLN A 70 5.90 -22.24 -6.24
CA GLN A 70 5.79 -20.99 -6.98
C GLN A 70 5.64 -19.84 -5.97
N VAL A 71 6.64 -18.97 -5.87
CA VAL A 71 6.56 -17.75 -5.05
C VAL A 71 6.12 -16.59 -5.93
N GLY A 72 4.87 -16.18 -5.82
CA GLY A 72 4.37 -14.98 -6.48
C GLY A 72 4.79 -13.74 -5.70
N GLU A 73 5.76 -12.99 -6.20
CA GLU A 73 6.05 -11.64 -5.70
C GLU A 73 5.10 -10.64 -6.35
N HIS A 74 4.50 -9.75 -5.56
CA HIS A 74 3.66 -8.67 -6.07
C HIS A 74 3.96 -7.35 -5.38
N LEU A 75 3.91 -6.28 -6.15
CA LEU A 75 3.98 -4.92 -5.66
C LEU A 75 2.58 -4.45 -5.31
N SER A 76 2.41 -3.86 -4.14
CA SER A 76 1.16 -3.26 -3.69
C SER A 76 1.34 -1.81 -3.32
N LEU A 77 0.31 -1.01 -3.60
CA LEU A 77 0.17 0.34 -3.06
C LEU A 77 -0.74 0.25 -1.83
N SER A 78 -0.25 0.74 -0.71
CA SER A 78 -0.99 0.72 0.55
C SER A 78 -1.13 2.11 1.15
N TYR A 79 -2.16 2.26 1.99
CA TYR A 79 -2.28 3.32 2.97
C TYR A 79 -2.19 2.64 4.34
N THR A 80 -1.09 2.86 5.05
CA THR A 80 -0.73 2.12 6.28
C THR A 80 0.03 2.98 7.27
N ARG A 81 0.17 2.52 8.52
CA ARG A 81 0.93 3.23 9.56
C ARG A 81 2.43 3.04 9.39
N ILE A 82 3.12 4.14 9.08
CA ILE A 82 4.59 4.22 9.07
C ILE A 82 5.04 5.25 10.11
N ALA A 83 5.87 4.82 11.05
CA ALA A 83 6.37 5.66 12.16
C ALA A 83 5.24 6.41 12.90
N GLY A 84 4.13 5.72 13.16
CA GLY A 84 2.99 6.24 13.92
C GLY A 84 2.03 7.16 13.14
N ARG A 85 2.27 7.40 11.84
CA ARG A 85 1.36 8.17 10.97
C ARG A 85 0.88 7.32 9.80
N PHE A 86 -0.34 7.53 9.36
CA PHE A 86 -0.81 6.90 8.13
C PHE A 86 -0.17 7.58 6.93
N ARG A 87 0.40 6.77 6.04
CA ARG A 87 1.12 7.22 4.84
C ARG A 87 0.84 6.30 3.68
N LEU A 88 1.00 6.83 2.47
CA LEU A 88 1.04 6.00 1.28
C LEU A 88 2.39 5.28 1.21
N ALA A 89 2.34 3.98 0.98
CA ALA A 89 3.50 3.11 0.90
C ALA A 89 3.46 2.23 -0.35
N LEU A 90 4.63 1.82 -0.80
CA LEU A 90 4.79 0.71 -1.74
C LEU A 90 5.41 -0.46 -1.00
N GLU A 91 4.76 -1.61 -1.11
CA GLU A 91 5.10 -2.83 -0.38
C GLU A 91 5.30 -3.96 -1.38
N GLN A 92 6.38 -4.72 -1.22
CA GLN A 92 6.60 -5.97 -1.95
C GLN A 92 6.16 -7.13 -1.07
N TRP A 93 5.29 -7.97 -1.62
CA TRP A 93 4.64 -9.08 -0.94
C TRP A 93 4.94 -10.38 -1.67
N ASN A 94 5.29 -11.42 -0.92
CA ASN A 94 5.58 -12.73 -1.46
C ASN A 94 4.48 -13.69 -1.03
N THR A 95 3.94 -14.42 -2.01
CA THR A 95 2.82 -15.34 -1.82
C THR A 95 3.26 -16.71 -2.30
N THR A 96 3.31 -17.71 -1.42
CA THR A 96 3.65 -19.08 -1.82
C THR A 96 2.41 -19.80 -2.35
N LEU A 97 2.44 -20.19 -3.61
CA LEU A 97 1.46 -21.03 -4.27
C LEU A 97 1.97 -22.48 -4.19
N GLY A 98 1.69 -23.17 -3.08
CA GLY A 98 2.06 -24.58 -2.94
C GLY A 98 2.21 -25.04 -1.49
N GLY A 99 1.09 -25.24 -0.80
CA GLY A 99 0.96 -25.77 0.55
C GLY A 99 -0.48 -25.58 1.03
N GLU A 100 -1.00 -26.45 1.91
CA GLU A 100 -2.43 -26.44 2.32
C GLU A 100 -2.90 -25.17 3.02
N GLU A 101 -2.02 -24.23 3.34
CA GLU A 101 -2.39 -22.87 3.72
C GLU A 101 -1.51 -21.89 2.94
N GLY A 102 -2.17 -20.94 2.25
CA GLY A 102 -1.54 -19.86 1.48
C GLY A 102 -0.82 -18.87 2.39
N ASP A 103 0.24 -19.33 3.02
CA ASP A 103 1.06 -18.54 3.92
C ASP A 103 1.60 -17.33 3.17
N THR A 104 1.11 -16.16 3.55
CA THR A 104 1.52 -14.88 2.99
C THR A 104 2.58 -14.30 3.90
N GLN A 105 3.86 -14.42 3.52
CA GLN A 105 4.95 -13.79 4.25
C GLN A 105 5.25 -12.40 3.70
N VAL A 106 5.16 -11.41 4.60
CA VAL A 106 5.56 -10.03 4.33
C VAL A 106 7.05 -9.91 4.50
N LEU A 107 7.81 -10.10 3.42
CA LEU A 107 9.28 -10.00 3.49
C LEU A 107 9.80 -8.56 3.37
N SER A 108 8.94 -7.60 3.01
CA SER A 108 9.33 -6.18 2.98
C SER A 108 8.40 -5.29 3.80
N GLU A 109 8.99 -4.51 4.71
CA GLU A 109 8.33 -3.39 5.35
C GLU A 109 7.93 -2.37 4.28
N GLY A 110 6.67 -1.94 4.31
CA GLY A 110 6.17 -0.94 3.36
C GLY A 110 7.04 0.30 3.36
N LYS A 111 7.64 0.61 2.22
CA LYS A 111 8.46 1.82 2.07
C LYS A 111 7.53 2.97 1.80
N ALA A 112 7.65 4.03 2.61
CA ALA A 112 6.97 5.28 2.34
C ALA A 112 7.22 5.70 0.88
N TRP A 113 6.20 6.25 0.23
CA TRP A 113 6.21 6.55 -1.20
C TRP A 113 7.46 7.35 -1.64
N ASP A 114 7.88 8.31 -0.82
CA ASP A 114 9.04 9.15 -1.05
C ASP A 114 10.36 8.34 -1.17
N GLN A 115 10.43 7.18 -0.52
CA GLN A 115 11.58 6.28 -0.47
C GLN A 115 11.55 5.18 -1.56
N ALA A 116 10.40 4.92 -2.19
CA ALA A 116 10.19 3.83 -3.16
C ALA A 116 10.54 4.21 -4.62
N ARG A 117 11.76 4.71 -4.86
CA ARG A 117 12.16 5.35 -6.14
C ARG A 117 11.97 4.52 -7.41
N ALA A 118 12.19 3.21 -7.36
CA ALA A 118 12.16 2.34 -8.55
C ALA A 118 10.72 2.05 -9.06
N TRP A 119 9.72 2.15 -8.19
CA TRP A 119 8.39 1.61 -8.45
C TRP A 119 7.27 2.67 -8.51
N LYS A 120 7.66 3.95 -8.49
CA LYS A 120 6.72 5.07 -8.45
C LYS A 120 5.74 5.12 -9.62
N LEU A 121 6.19 4.86 -10.84
CA LEU A 121 5.27 4.93 -11.98
C LEU A 121 4.14 3.90 -11.89
N ALA A 122 4.46 2.70 -11.42
CA ALA A 122 3.48 1.64 -11.24
C ALA A 122 2.45 2.01 -10.16
N GLY A 123 2.91 2.57 -9.04
CA GLY A 123 2.02 2.99 -7.96
C GLY A 123 1.06 4.14 -8.34
N ILE A 124 1.47 5.09 -9.19
CA ILE A 124 0.57 6.18 -9.65
C ILE A 124 -0.68 5.63 -10.30
N VAL A 125 -0.53 4.61 -11.15
CA VAL A 125 -1.65 4.03 -11.89
C VAL A 125 -2.67 3.36 -10.95
N ALA A 126 -2.22 2.86 -9.80
CA ALA A 126 -3.05 2.19 -8.83
C ALA A 126 -3.71 3.13 -7.80
N LEU A 127 -3.31 4.40 -7.72
CA LEU A 127 -3.80 5.35 -6.72
C LEU A 127 -5.34 5.51 -6.72
N PRO A 128 -6.03 5.64 -7.87
CA PRO A 128 -7.50 5.76 -7.87
C PRO A 128 -8.18 4.55 -7.23
N ARG A 129 -7.70 3.33 -7.51
CA ARG A 129 -8.25 2.10 -6.93
C ARG A 129 -8.04 2.04 -5.42
N LEU A 130 -6.90 2.54 -4.93
CA LEU A 130 -6.67 2.62 -3.49
C LEU A 130 -7.67 3.56 -2.81
N VAL A 131 -7.94 4.72 -3.43
CA VAL A 131 -8.92 5.68 -2.90
C VAL A 131 -10.32 5.08 -2.86
N GLU A 132 -10.74 4.40 -3.93
CA GLU A 132 -12.02 3.67 -3.97
C GLU A 132 -12.12 2.62 -2.85
N GLU A 133 -11.04 1.88 -2.61
CA GLU A 133 -11.00 0.86 -1.55
C GLU A 133 -11.12 1.48 -0.15
N ILE A 134 -10.47 2.62 0.08
CA ILE A 134 -10.59 3.36 1.35
C ILE A 134 -12.03 3.83 1.56
N VAL A 135 -12.66 4.42 0.53
CA VAL A 135 -14.05 4.89 0.59
C VAL A 135 -15.00 3.72 0.90
N ARG A 136 -14.85 2.61 0.18
CA ARG A 136 -15.66 1.39 0.40
C ARG A 136 -15.56 0.88 1.84
N LYS A 137 -14.35 0.88 2.41
CA LYS A 137 -14.13 0.48 3.81
C LYS A 137 -14.73 1.49 4.80
N ALA A 138 -14.63 2.78 4.51
CA ALA A 138 -15.23 3.82 5.34
C ALA A 138 -16.77 3.70 5.37
N GLU A 139 -17.41 3.53 4.21
CA GLU A 139 -18.85 3.31 4.10
C GLU A 139 -19.31 2.07 4.87
N LYS A 140 -18.54 0.97 4.79
CA LYS A 140 -18.81 -0.24 5.56
C LYS A 140 -18.77 0.03 7.07
N LEU A 141 -17.75 0.74 7.57
CA LEU A 141 -17.65 1.07 9.00
C LEU A 141 -18.79 1.96 9.48
N VAL A 142 -19.22 2.93 8.66
CA VAL A 142 -20.37 3.78 8.99
C VAL A 142 -21.64 2.95 9.11
N ASN A 143 -21.91 2.07 8.14
CA ASN A 143 -23.08 1.19 8.17
C ASN A 143 -23.07 0.25 9.40
N GLU A 144 -21.90 -0.28 9.76
CA GLU A 144 -21.73 -1.12 10.96
C GLU A 144 -21.98 -0.32 12.25
N ALA A 145 -21.51 0.92 12.32
CA ALA A 145 -21.76 1.81 13.45
C ALA A 145 -23.24 2.16 13.60
N ASP A 146 -23.93 2.47 12.50
CA ASP A 146 -25.37 2.77 12.50
C ASP A 146 -26.21 1.57 12.95
N ALA A 147 -25.84 0.37 12.50
CA ALA A 147 -26.47 -0.88 12.94
C ALA A 147 -26.25 -1.12 14.45
N ALA A 148 -25.04 -0.90 14.95
CA ALA A 148 -24.72 -1.04 16.37
C ALA A 148 -25.47 -0.01 17.24
N GLN A 149 -25.57 1.24 16.78
CA GLN A 149 -26.30 2.30 17.48
C GLN A 149 -27.81 2.02 17.53
N SER A 150 -28.38 1.49 16.44
CA SER A 150 -29.77 1.06 16.39
C SER A 150 -30.05 -0.07 17.37
N ALA A 151 -29.16 -1.08 17.43
CA ALA A 151 -29.25 -2.19 18.38
C ALA A 151 -29.15 -1.70 19.84
N LEU A 152 -28.22 -0.79 20.14
CA LEU A 152 -28.08 -0.20 21.48
C LEU A 152 -29.36 0.55 21.89
N THR A 153 -29.95 1.32 20.98
CA THR A 153 -31.18 2.07 21.24
C THR A 153 -32.35 1.14 21.55
N ALA A 154 -32.46 0.02 20.84
CA ALA A 154 -33.48 -0.99 21.10
C ALA A 154 -33.32 -1.63 22.50
N VAL A 155 -32.10 -1.99 22.89
CA VAL A 155 -31.79 -2.53 24.22
C VAL A 155 -32.14 -1.54 25.33
N LEU A 156 -31.78 -0.26 25.16
CA LEU A 156 -32.11 0.79 26.13
C LEU A 156 -33.63 1.00 26.25
N ALA A 157 -34.36 0.95 25.13
CA ALA A 157 -35.81 1.05 25.12
C ALA A 157 -36.47 -0.13 25.85
N ASP A 158 -35.97 -1.36 25.69
CA ASP A 158 -36.51 -2.53 26.38
C ASP A 158 -36.17 -2.53 27.87
N LEU A 159 -34.97 -2.10 28.26
CA LEU A 159 -34.61 -1.91 29.68
C LEU A 159 -35.50 -0.86 30.37
N SER A 160 -35.94 0.17 29.64
CA SER A 160 -36.83 1.21 30.19
C SER A 160 -38.24 0.71 30.51
N LYS A 161 -38.67 -0.41 29.89
CA LYS A 161 -39.97 -1.05 30.13
C LYS A 161 -39.98 -2.03 31.30
N ILE A 162 -38.80 -2.35 31.85
CA ILE A 162 -38.62 -3.29 32.96
C ILE A 162 -38.61 -2.56 34.33
N LYS A 163 -38.66 -1.22 34.32
CA LYS A 163 -38.89 -0.38 35.51
C LYS A 163 -40.37 -0.05 35.66
#